data_AF-A0A4Z2BB49-F1
#
_entry.id   AF-A0A4Z2BB49-F1
#
_cell.length_a   1.000
_cell.length_b   1.000
_cell.length_c   1.000
_cell.angle_alpha   90.00
_cell.angle_beta   90.00
_cell.angle_gamma   90.00
#
_symmetry.space_group_name_H-M   'P 1'
#
loop_
_entity.id
_entity.type
_entity.pdbx_description
1 polymer ?
#
loop_
_entity_poly.entity_id
_entity_poly.type
_entity_poly.pdbx_seq_one_letter_code
_entity_poly.pdbx_strand_id
1 'polypeptide(L)'
;MQNELKRLRDENSKYHEDLNVSKEQLCTETERTKSLCQEIEILKEEDCAKTRSLQVLKDENDKLTQELDSSRQGQSELLKLRNENSELQNQLEESQKSTSTLKEQFDGEKAALQRSVHKNSALTAEKEQLVQNLRSELAGLHSEGASVRSLQEAVQALEQDKAALEERAQRLEKELAAAKNALILPSGDAAVDQLREDKETAENEAAKEFLNSVIVELQRKNEELKDKLEKMAAAALNGNNSSDQNNYDDHDKEPVKKKLPPRLFCDICDCFDLHDTEDCPTQTQTPDSPPHTTYHGSKGEERPYCDICEVFGHWTDSCNDDQTF
;
A
#
# COMPACT_ATOMS: atom_id res chain seq x y z
N MET A 1 77.01 28.02 134.77
CA MET A 1 76.67 26.62 134.42
C MET A 1 75.16 26.36 134.40
N GLN A 2 74.38 26.59 135.48
CA GLN A 2 72.95 26.18 135.52
C GLN A 2 72.03 26.96 134.54
N ASN A 3 72.22 28.28 134.37
CA ASN A 3 71.44 29.09 133.41
C ASN A 3 71.74 28.77 131.94
N GLU A 4 72.94 28.31 131.65
CA GLU A 4 73.41 27.97 130.30
C GLU A 4 72.88 26.60 129.87
N LEU A 5 72.85 25.64 130.79
CA LEU A 5 72.16 24.35 130.59
C LEU A 5 70.66 24.52 130.36
N LYS A 6 70.01 25.49 131.01
CA LYS A 6 68.59 25.80 130.79
C LYS A 6 68.36 26.37 129.39
N ARG A 7 69.18 27.35 128.95
CA ARG A 7 69.10 27.93 127.61
C ARG A 7 69.30 26.89 126.50
N LEU A 8 70.32 26.04 126.64
CA LEU A 8 70.58 24.96 125.68
C LEU A 8 69.43 23.94 125.64
N ARG A 9 68.79 23.67 126.79
CA ARG A 9 67.60 22.81 126.84
C ARG A 9 66.41 23.42 126.10
N ASP A 10 66.16 24.72 126.32
CA ASP A 10 65.07 25.46 125.67
C ASP A 10 65.31 25.58 124.15
N GLU A 11 66.55 25.85 123.73
CA GLU A 11 66.96 25.83 122.32
C GLU A 11 66.80 24.45 121.68
N ASN A 12 67.24 23.38 122.35
CA ASN A 12 67.11 22.01 121.84
C ASN A 12 65.62 21.59 121.74
N SER A 13 64.78 22.01 122.70
CA SER A 13 63.33 21.83 122.62
C SER A 13 62.73 22.54 121.42
N LYS A 14 63.12 23.79 121.16
CA LYS A 14 62.66 24.56 120.00
C LYS A 14 63.12 23.93 118.68
N TYR A 15 64.38 23.51 118.58
CA TYR A 15 64.87 22.78 117.40
C TYR A 15 64.10 21.48 117.16
N HIS A 16 63.71 20.77 118.23
CA HIS A 16 62.92 19.56 118.11
C HIS A 16 61.51 19.85 117.58
N GLU A 17 60.88 20.94 118.04
CA GLU A 17 59.58 21.40 117.57
C GLU A 17 59.62 21.87 116.10
N ASP A 18 60.59 22.71 115.73
CA ASP A 18 60.81 23.16 114.34
C ASP A 18 61.10 21.97 113.40
N LEU A 19 61.86 20.98 113.87
CA LEU A 19 62.13 19.75 113.10
C LEU A 19 60.84 18.92 112.91
N ASN A 20 59.98 18.84 113.92
CA ASN A 20 58.70 18.13 113.81
C ASN A 20 57.74 18.85 112.85
N VAL A 21 57.63 20.17 112.92
CA VAL A 21 56.85 20.97 111.96
C VAL A 21 57.37 20.79 110.53
N SER A 22 58.69 20.83 110.33
CA SER A 22 59.30 20.61 109.02
C SER A 22 59.04 19.20 108.48
N LYS A 23 59.05 18.17 109.34
CA LYS A 23 58.67 16.80 108.95
C LYS A 23 57.22 16.69 108.56
N GLU A 24 56.30 17.31 109.30
CA GLU A 24 54.87 17.33 108.96
C GLU A 24 54.63 18.02 107.62
N GLN A 25 55.25 19.17 107.38
CA GLN A 25 55.21 19.87 106.10
C GLN A 25 55.78 19.02 104.95
N LEU A 26 56.90 18.34 105.18
CA LEU A 26 57.48 17.43 104.18
C LEU A 26 56.54 16.26 103.89
N CYS A 27 55.88 15.69 104.90
CA CYS A 27 54.88 14.65 104.72
C CYS A 27 53.69 15.16 103.90
N THR A 28 53.15 16.34 104.19
CA THR A 28 52.03 16.91 103.41
C THR A 28 52.40 17.22 101.96
N GLU A 29 53.58 17.79 101.71
CA GLU A 29 54.05 18.07 100.36
C GLU A 29 54.40 16.79 99.60
N THR A 30 54.85 15.73 100.29
CA THR A 30 55.07 14.41 99.69
C THR A 30 53.75 13.79 99.23
N GLU A 31 52.69 13.84 100.06
CA GLU A 31 51.36 13.35 99.69
C GLU A 31 50.73 14.19 98.55
N ARG A 32 50.92 15.51 98.57
CA ARG A 32 50.51 16.40 97.47
C ARG A 32 51.22 16.04 96.17
N THR A 33 52.53 15.81 96.22
CA THR A 33 53.33 15.42 95.06
C THR A 33 52.85 14.10 94.48
N LYS A 34 52.57 13.09 95.32
CA LYS A 34 52.01 11.81 94.88
C LYS A 34 50.66 11.99 94.17
N SER A 35 49.77 12.81 94.73
CA SER A 35 48.47 13.09 94.15
C SER A 35 48.58 13.76 92.77
N LEU A 36 49.47 14.76 92.63
CA LEU A 36 49.74 15.41 91.35
C LEU A 36 50.36 14.45 90.32
N CYS A 37 51.26 13.55 90.73
CA CYS A 37 51.81 12.54 89.84
C CYS A 37 50.72 11.60 89.30
N GLN A 38 49.77 11.19 90.14
CA GLN A 38 48.63 10.36 89.72
C GLN A 38 47.73 11.11 88.74
N GLU A 39 47.43 12.39 89.00
CA GLU A 39 46.63 13.22 88.09
C GLU A 39 47.30 13.40 86.72
N ILE A 40 48.62 13.62 86.69
CA ILE A 40 49.40 13.71 85.44
C ILE A 40 49.35 12.39 84.67
N GLU A 41 49.38 11.25 85.35
CA GLU A 41 49.32 9.94 84.71
C GLU A 41 47.95 9.71 84.05
N ILE A 42 46.86 10.02 84.75
CA ILE A 42 45.49 9.98 84.19
C ILE A 42 45.36 10.90 82.97
N LEU A 43 45.84 12.16 83.08
CA LEU A 43 45.76 13.11 81.96
C LEU A 43 46.57 12.63 80.74
N LYS A 44 47.72 11.98 80.94
CA LYS A 44 48.50 11.37 79.84
C LYS A 44 47.74 10.24 79.17
N GLU A 45 47.06 9.39 79.93
CA GLU A 45 46.24 8.31 79.38
C GLU A 45 45.07 8.87 78.56
N GLU A 46 44.39 9.92 79.06
CA GLU A 46 43.32 10.61 78.34
C GLU A 46 43.82 11.28 77.05
N ASP A 47 44.98 11.95 77.08
CA ASP A 47 45.58 12.57 75.91
C ASP A 47 46.00 11.53 74.86
N CYS A 48 46.56 10.40 75.31
CA CYS A 48 46.84 9.26 74.44
C CYS A 48 45.56 8.70 73.81
N ALA A 49 44.47 8.58 74.57
CA ALA A 49 43.18 8.12 74.05
C ALA A 49 42.58 9.10 73.02
N LYS A 50 42.63 10.40 73.30
CA LYS A 50 42.18 11.46 72.37
C LYS A 50 43.01 11.48 71.09
N THR A 51 44.33 11.36 71.20
CA THR A 51 45.23 11.30 70.04
C THR A 51 44.91 10.09 69.16
N ARG A 52 44.68 8.91 69.75
CA ARG A 52 44.24 7.72 68.99
C ARG A 52 42.89 7.94 68.31
N SER A 53 41.92 8.54 69.00
CA SER A 53 40.61 8.86 68.44
C SER A 53 40.70 9.84 67.26
N LEU A 54 41.52 10.89 67.39
CA LEU A 54 41.79 11.84 66.30
C LEU A 54 42.43 11.18 65.08
N GLN A 55 43.35 10.22 65.29
CA GLN A 55 43.95 9.48 64.19
C GLN A 55 42.91 8.65 63.44
N VAL A 56 42.03 7.95 64.15
CA VAL A 56 40.94 7.17 63.53
C VAL A 56 40.01 8.07 62.72
N LEU A 57 39.61 9.23 63.28
CA LEU A 57 38.76 10.20 62.56
C LEU A 57 39.45 10.79 61.33
N LYS A 58 40.77 10.97 61.37
CA LYS A 58 41.55 11.43 60.23
C LYS A 58 41.58 10.37 59.13
N ASP A 59 41.88 9.13 59.49
CA ASP A 59 41.90 8.01 58.54
C ASP A 59 40.51 7.80 57.89
N GLU A 60 39.44 7.97 58.66
CA GLU A 60 38.07 7.91 58.16
C GLU A 60 37.73 9.07 57.21
N ASN A 61 38.17 10.30 57.52
CA ASN A 61 38.01 11.44 56.61
C ASN A 61 38.77 11.26 55.29
N ASP A 62 40.00 10.75 55.35
CA ASP A 62 40.81 10.46 54.15
C ASP A 62 40.12 9.40 53.29
N LYS A 63 39.56 8.35 53.92
CA LYS A 63 38.79 7.31 53.23
C LYS A 63 37.52 7.87 52.57
N LEU A 64 36.75 8.67 53.30
CA LEU A 64 35.53 9.29 52.77
C LEU A 64 35.83 10.24 51.60
N THR A 65 36.94 10.96 51.66
CA THR A 65 37.40 11.82 50.55
C THR A 65 37.69 11.00 49.31
N GLN A 66 38.40 9.87 49.46
CA GLN A 66 38.70 8.97 48.35
C GLN A 66 37.43 8.34 47.72
N GLU A 67 36.46 7.95 48.56
CA GLU A 67 35.17 7.44 48.09
C GLU A 67 34.38 8.50 47.33
N LEU A 68 34.40 9.75 47.81
CA LEU A 68 33.74 10.88 47.15
C LEU A 68 34.36 11.21 45.80
N ASP A 69 35.69 11.19 45.69
CA ASP A 69 36.39 11.38 44.42
C ASP A 69 36.09 10.25 43.43
N SER A 70 36.07 9.00 43.90
CA SER A 70 35.71 7.83 43.09
C SER A 70 34.25 7.91 42.59
N SER A 71 33.33 8.33 43.47
CA SER A 71 31.93 8.56 43.12
C SER A 71 31.78 9.67 42.09
N ARG A 72 32.55 10.75 42.21
CA ARG A 72 32.55 11.87 41.25
C ARG A 72 33.08 11.45 39.90
N GLN A 73 34.12 10.63 39.86
CA GLN A 73 34.64 10.06 38.62
C GLN A 73 33.58 9.17 37.94
N GLY A 74 32.94 8.27 38.71
CA GLY A 74 31.85 7.44 38.20
C GLY A 74 30.67 8.25 37.67
N GLN A 75 30.32 9.35 38.32
CA GLN A 75 29.28 10.27 37.83
C GLN A 75 29.66 10.94 36.51
N SER A 76 30.94 11.31 36.34
CA SER A 76 31.44 11.86 35.07
C SER A 76 31.39 10.84 33.93
N GLU A 77 31.76 9.59 34.20
CA GLU A 77 31.68 8.49 33.22
C GLU A 77 30.22 8.18 32.84
N LEU A 78 29.31 8.15 33.81
CA LEU A 78 27.88 7.99 33.55
C LEU A 78 27.30 9.10 32.69
N LEU A 79 27.73 10.35 32.89
CA LEU A 79 27.32 11.47 32.04
C LEU A 79 27.82 11.33 30.60
N LYS A 80 29.07 10.88 30.41
CA LYS A 80 29.62 10.61 29.07
C LYS A 80 28.81 9.51 28.36
N LEU A 81 28.59 8.38 29.03
CA LEU A 81 27.80 7.28 28.49
C LEU A 81 26.36 7.70 28.18
N ARG A 82 25.76 8.56 29.01
CA ARG A 82 24.43 9.09 28.76
C ARG A 82 24.38 9.96 27.50
N ASN A 83 25.39 10.80 27.28
CA ASN A 83 25.49 11.63 26.08
C ASN A 83 25.71 10.77 24.84
N GLU A 84 26.63 9.80 24.88
CA GLU A 84 26.87 8.86 23.79
C GLU A 84 25.59 8.07 23.44
N ASN A 85 24.84 7.62 24.45
CA ASN A 85 23.58 6.91 24.22
C ASN A 85 22.52 7.82 23.58
N SER A 86 22.45 9.09 23.99
CA SER A 86 21.57 10.08 23.35
C SER A 86 21.97 10.35 21.89
N GLU A 87 23.26 10.43 21.58
CA GLU A 87 23.76 10.60 20.21
C GLU A 87 23.43 9.39 19.34
N LEU A 88 23.66 8.17 19.86
CA LEU A 88 23.30 6.93 19.18
C LEU A 88 21.80 6.81 18.94
N GLN A 89 20.98 7.23 19.91
CA GLN A 89 19.52 7.26 19.75
C GLN A 89 19.09 8.22 18.63
N ASN A 90 19.68 9.42 18.57
CA ASN A 90 19.41 10.37 17.49
C ASN A 90 19.81 9.82 16.11
N GLN A 91 20.98 9.17 16.02
CA GLN A 91 21.43 8.53 14.78
C GLN A 91 20.49 7.39 14.34
N LEU A 92 19.97 6.61 15.31
CA LEU A 92 19.01 5.55 15.03
C LEU A 92 17.70 6.13 14.49
N GLU A 93 17.18 7.20 15.08
CA GLU A 93 15.97 7.88 14.61
C GLU A 93 16.16 8.47 13.20
N GLU A 94 17.31 9.08 12.91
CA GLU A 94 17.63 9.60 11.58
C GLU A 94 17.74 8.48 10.52
N SER A 95 18.42 7.39 10.87
CA SER A 95 18.51 6.20 10.01
C SER A 95 17.13 5.56 9.76
N GLN A 96 16.27 5.53 10.78
CA GLN A 96 14.90 5.03 10.63
C GLN A 96 14.05 5.93 9.73
N LYS A 97 14.14 7.26 9.89
CA LYS A 97 13.44 8.23 9.03
C LYS A 97 13.87 8.10 7.57
N SER A 98 15.18 8.10 7.31
CA SER A 98 15.72 7.94 5.96
C SER A 98 15.32 6.61 5.32
N THR A 99 15.30 5.52 6.10
CA THR A 99 14.82 4.20 5.63
C THR A 99 13.33 4.25 5.27
N SER A 100 12.49 4.93 6.05
CA SER A 100 11.07 5.11 5.74
C SER A 100 10.87 5.90 4.45
N THR A 101 11.57 7.02 4.29
CA THR A 101 11.49 7.84 3.06
C THR A 101 11.94 7.05 1.83
N LEU A 102 13.04 6.29 1.93
CA LEU A 102 13.52 5.43 0.84
C LEU A 102 12.50 4.35 0.48
N LYS A 103 11.83 3.76 1.48
CA LYS A 103 10.79 2.76 1.26
C LYS A 103 9.58 3.35 0.54
N GLU A 104 9.12 4.53 0.96
CA GLU A 104 8.01 5.25 0.31
C GLU A 104 8.35 5.61 -1.15
N GLN A 105 9.58 6.08 -1.41
CA GLN A 105 10.07 6.35 -2.76
C GLN A 105 10.09 5.08 -3.61
N PHE A 106 10.63 3.98 -3.07
CA PHE A 106 10.69 2.69 -3.76
C PHE A 106 9.29 2.16 -4.08
N ASP A 107 8.36 2.22 -3.13
CA ASP A 107 6.98 1.78 -3.35
C ASP A 107 6.25 2.67 -4.38
N GLY A 108 6.52 3.97 -4.37
CA GLY A 108 6.05 4.92 -5.38
C GLY A 108 6.57 4.61 -6.80
N GLU A 109 7.88 4.38 -6.93
CA GLU A 109 8.51 3.99 -8.20
C GLU A 109 8.00 2.63 -8.69
N LYS A 110 7.88 1.64 -7.79
CA LYS A 110 7.33 0.33 -8.10
C LYS A 110 5.91 0.44 -8.64
N ALA A 111 5.05 1.24 -8.00
CA ALA A 111 3.69 1.49 -8.47
C ALA A 111 3.67 2.21 -9.82
N ALA A 112 4.55 3.20 -10.04
CA ALA A 112 4.68 3.89 -11.32
C ALA A 112 5.14 2.96 -12.45
N LEU A 113 6.15 2.12 -12.18
CA LEU A 113 6.64 1.12 -13.12
C LEU A 113 5.56 0.09 -13.43
N GLN A 114 4.83 -0.39 -12.42
CA GLN A 114 3.72 -1.31 -12.61
C GLN A 114 2.64 -0.70 -13.52
N ARG A 115 2.23 0.56 -13.29
CA ARG A 115 1.30 1.26 -14.19
C ARG A 115 1.82 1.35 -15.62
N SER A 116 3.11 1.67 -15.80
CA SER A 116 3.75 1.74 -17.11
C SER A 116 3.74 0.38 -17.82
N VAL A 117 4.06 -0.69 -17.10
CA VAL A 117 4.01 -2.07 -17.62
C VAL A 117 2.60 -2.46 -18.05
N HIS A 118 1.58 -2.18 -17.23
CA HIS A 118 0.19 -2.47 -17.59
C HIS A 118 -0.24 -1.71 -18.86
N LYS A 119 0.12 -0.42 -18.95
CA LYS A 119 -0.16 0.39 -20.14
C LYS A 119 0.53 -0.15 -21.39
N ASN A 120 1.81 -0.51 -21.29
CA ASN A 120 2.55 -1.09 -22.41
C ASN A 120 1.99 -2.46 -22.80
N SER A 121 1.61 -3.30 -21.84
CA SER A 121 0.98 -4.60 -22.10
C SER A 121 -0.34 -4.43 -22.87
N ALA A 122 -1.18 -3.47 -22.47
CA ALA A 122 -2.43 -3.18 -23.18
C ALA A 122 -2.17 -2.68 -24.61
N LEU A 123 -1.19 -1.78 -24.79
CA LEU A 123 -0.80 -1.30 -26.11
C LEU A 123 -0.23 -2.42 -26.99
N THR A 124 0.56 -3.33 -26.43
CA THR A 124 1.08 -4.49 -27.15
C THR A 124 -0.07 -5.39 -27.62
N ALA A 125 -1.04 -5.69 -26.76
CA ALA A 125 -2.22 -6.48 -27.13
C ALA A 125 -3.02 -5.81 -28.26
N GLU A 126 -3.22 -4.48 -28.21
CA GLU A 126 -3.87 -3.73 -29.28
C GLU A 126 -3.10 -3.83 -30.61
N LYS A 127 -1.76 -3.71 -30.56
CA LYS A 127 -0.91 -3.84 -31.75
C LYS A 127 -0.92 -5.27 -32.31
N GLU A 128 -0.92 -6.28 -31.45
CA GLU A 128 -1.05 -7.68 -31.86
C GLU A 128 -2.39 -7.94 -32.56
N GLN A 129 -3.48 -7.42 -32.01
CA GLN A 129 -4.81 -7.51 -32.63
C GLN A 129 -4.85 -6.81 -34.00
N LEU A 130 -4.27 -5.60 -34.11
CA LEU A 130 -4.19 -4.89 -35.39
C LEU A 130 -3.39 -5.67 -36.42
N VAL A 131 -2.25 -6.25 -36.03
CA VAL A 131 -1.43 -7.09 -36.92
C VAL A 131 -2.22 -8.31 -37.38
N GLN A 132 -2.98 -8.95 -36.49
CA GLN A 132 -3.80 -10.11 -36.83
C GLN A 132 -4.93 -9.76 -37.81
N ASN A 133 -5.57 -8.60 -37.62
CA ASN A 133 -6.59 -8.09 -38.53
C ASN A 133 -6.00 -7.82 -39.92
N LEU A 134 -4.87 -7.11 -40.00
CA LEU A 134 -4.17 -6.84 -41.27
C LEU A 134 -3.73 -8.12 -41.98
N ARG A 135 -3.27 -9.14 -41.24
CA ARG A 135 -2.94 -10.46 -41.81
C ARG A 135 -4.17 -11.13 -42.42
N SER A 136 -5.32 -11.03 -41.74
CA SER A 136 -6.59 -11.60 -42.23
C SER A 136 -7.08 -10.88 -43.49
N GLU A 137 -6.97 -9.56 -43.52
CA GLU A 137 -7.31 -8.73 -44.69
C GLU A 137 -6.39 -9.04 -45.88
N LEU A 138 -5.07 -9.15 -45.66
CA LEU A 138 -4.11 -9.55 -46.69
C LEU A 138 -4.42 -10.95 -47.24
N ALA A 139 -4.80 -11.90 -46.38
CA ALA A 139 -5.22 -13.23 -46.82
C ALA A 139 -6.51 -13.16 -47.68
N GLY A 140 -7.47 -12.32 -47.29
CA GLY A 140 -8.68 -12.04 -48.06
C GLY A 140 -8.36 -11.47 -49.45
N LEU A 141 -7.58 -10.40 -49.52
CA LEU A 141 -7.15 -9.79 -50.78
C LEU A 141 -6.36 -10.76 -51.67
N HIS A 142 -5.53 -11.63 -51.09
CA HIS A 142 -4.84 -12.67 -51.85
C HIS A 142 -5.82 -13.67 -52.48
N SER A 143 -6.87 -14.07 -51.75
CA SER A 143 -7.91 -14.98 -52.26
C SER A 143 -8.79 -14.33 -53.34
N GLU A 144 -9.14 -13.06 -53.15
CA GLU A 144 -9.83 -12.26 -54.16
C GLU A 144 -8.95 -12.09 -55.41
N GLY A 145 -7.66 -11.79 -55.25
CA GLY A 145 -6.71 -11.69 -56.34
C GLY A 145 -6.50 -13.00 -57.10
N ALA A 146 -6.66 -14.16 -56.45
CA ALA A 146 -6.70 -15.46 -57.13
C ALA A 146 -7.99 -15.62 -57.95
N SER A 147 -9.14 -15.18 -57.40
CA SER A 147 -10.43 -15.20 -58.08
C SER A 147 -10.46 -14.28 -59.31
N VAL A 148 -9.91 -13.06 -59.19
CA VAL A 148 -9.77 -12.11 -60.30
C VAL A 148 -8.93 -12.71 -61.41
N ARG A 149 -7.80 -13.36 -61.09
CA ARG A 149 -6.97 -14.05 -62.09
C ARG A 149 -7.74 -15.16 -62.80
N SER A 150 -8.47 -15.99 -62.06
CA SER A 150 -9.30 -17.05 -62.65
C SER A 150 -10.40 -16.51 -63.55
N LEU A 151 -11.09 -15.43 -63.14
CA LEU A 151 -12.08 -14.75 -63.98
C LEU A 151 -11.43 -14.16 -65.23
N GLN A 152 -10.24 -13.57 -65.12
CA GLN A 152 -9.51 -13.03 -66.26
C GLN A 152 -9.12 -14.12 -67.25
N GLU A 153 -8.65 -15.29 -66.77
CA GLU A 153 -8.39 -16.47 -67.60
C GLU A 153 -9.67 -16.97 -68.29
N ALA A 154 -10.80 -17.03 -67.58
CA ALA A 154 -12.08 -17.45 -68.13
C ALA A 154 -12.61 -16.48 -69.20
N VAL A 155 -12.50 -15.17 -68.97
CA VAL A 155 -12.86 -14.15 -69.96
C VAL A 155 -11.99 -14.29 -71.21
N GLN A 156 -10.68 -14.48 -71.04
CA GLN A 156 -9.77 -14.67 -72.18
C GLN A 156 -10.11 -15.93 -72.99
N ALA A 157 -10.52 -17.02 -72.33
CA ALA A 157 -11.00 -18.23 -73.00
C ALA A 157 -12.31 -17.97 -73.79
N LEU A 158 -13.28 -17.29 -73.17
CA LEU A 158 -14.54 -16.92 -73.82
C LEU A 158 -14.34 -15.98 -75.02
N GLU A 159 -13.38 -15.06 -74.94
CA GLU A 159 -13.02 -14.18 -76.07
C GLU A 159 -12.45 -14.98 -77.26
N GLN A 160 -11.61 -15.99 -76.98
CA GLN A 160 -11.09 -16.90 -78.02
C GLN A 160 -12.21 -17.74 -78.64
N ASP A 161 -13.10 -18.31 -77.81
CA ASP A 161 -14.25 -19.08 -78.27
C ASP A 161 -15.19 -18.24 -79.12
N LYS A 162 -15.47 -17.01 -78.68
CA LYS A 162 -16.27 -16.04 -79.44
C LYS A 162 -15.65 -15.78 -80.81
N ALA A 163 -14.34 -15.49 -80.88
CA ALA A 163 -13.66 -15.26 -82.15
C ALA A 163 -13.75 -16.49 -83.08
N ALA A 164 -13.60 -17.70 -82.55
CA ALA A 164 -13.73 -18.94 -83.32
C ALA A 164 -15.17 -19.17 -83.83
N LEU A 165 -16.17 -18.87 -83.01
CA LEU A 165 -17.58 -18.95 -83.39
C LEU A 165 -17.97 -17.90 -84.43
N GLU A 166 -17.49 -16.66 -84.30
CA GLU A 166 -17.68 -15.61 -85.30
C GLU A 166 -17.07 -15.99 -86.65
N GLU A 167 -15.87 -16.56 -86.65
CA GLU A 167 -15.24 -17.07 -87.87
C GLU A 167 -16.07 -18.20 -88.52
N ARG A 168 -16.59 -19.12 -87.69
CA ARG A 168 -17.47 -20.20 -88.17
C ARG A 168 -18.80 -19.66 -88.71
N ALA A 169 -19.39 -18.68 -88.04
CA ALA A 169 -20.62 -18.03 -88.49
C ALA A 169 -20.41 -17.34 -89.83
N GLN A 170 -19.32 -16.58 -90.01
CA GLN A 170 -18.99 -15.96 -91.29
C GLN A 170 -18.76 -17.00 -92.41
N ARG A 171 -18.14 -18.14 -92.11
CA ARG A 171 -18.01 -19.25 -93.08
C ARG A 171 -19.39 -19.78 -93.49
N LEU A 172 -20.25 -20.09 -92.51
CA LEU A 172 -21.60 -20.57 -92.76
C LEU A 172 -22.47 -19.54 -93.50
N GLU A 173 -22.35 -18.25 -93.18
CA GLU A 173 -23.05 -17.18 -93.90
C GLU A 173 -22.62 -17.11 -95.37
N LYS A 174 -21.32 -17.24 -95.65
CA LYS A 174 -20.80 -17.33 -97.03
C LYS A 174 -21.34 -18.56 -97.75
N GLU A 175 -21.34 -19.72 -97.09
CA GLU A 175 -21.90 -20.97 -97.63
C GLU A 175 -23.41 -20.85 -97.88
N LEU A 176 -24.16 -20.24 -96.97
CA LEU A 176 -25.61 -20.05 -97.07
C LEU A 176 -25.97 -19.01 -98.13
N ALA A 177 -25.20 -17.92 -98.27
CA ALA A 177 -25.34 -16.98 -99.37
C ALA A 177 -25.03 -17.63 -100.73
N ALA A 178 -24.03 -18.51 -100.79
CA ALA A 178 -23.74 -19.31 -101.98
C ALA A 178 -24.89 -20.30 -102.30
N ALA A 179 -25.47 -20.94 -101.28
CA ALA A 179 -26.62 -21.84 -101.43
C ALA A 179 -27.91 -21.10 -101.83
N LYS A 180 -28.17 -19.90 -101.28
CA LYS A 180 -29.31 -19.03 -101.63
C LYS A 180 -29.23 -18.51 -103.07
N ASN A 181 -28.02 -18.25 -103.56
CA ASN A 181 -27.82 -17.87 -104.97
C ASN A 181 -27.98 -19.06 -105.95
N ALA A 182 -28.04 -20.30 -105.45
CA ALA A 182 -28.16 -21.51 -106.27
C ALA A 182 -29.61 -22.05 -106.42
N LEU A 183 -30.59 -21.58 -105.64
CA LEU A 183 -31.97 -22.11 -105.70
C LEU A 183 -33.04 -21.01 -105.75
N ILE A 184 -33.83 -21.04 -106.83
CA ILE A 184 -35.16 -20.43 -106.95
C ILE A 184 -36.22 -21.50 -106.66
N LEU A 185 -37.19 -21.16 -105.80
CA LEU A 185 -38.54 -21.76 -105.62
C LEU A 185 -38.72 -23.01 -104.69
N PRO A 186 -39.96 -23.37 -104.26
CA PRO A 186 -40.72 -22.77 -103.15
C PRO A 186 -41.31 -23.83 -102.17
N SER A 187 -42.08 -23.31 -101.20
CA SER A 187 -43.30 -23.95 -100.64
C SER A 187 -43.14 -25.13 -99.68
N GLY A 188 -43.65 -24.96 -98.46
CA GLY A 188 -43.78 -26.00 -97.44
C GLY A 188 -44.59 -25.53 -96.23
N ASP A 189 -45.71 -24.84 -96.47
CA ASP A 189 -46.57 -24.19 -95.46
C ASP A 189 -47.11 -25.18 -94.40
N ALA A 190 -47.34 -26.45 -94.77
CA ALA A 190 -47.89 -27.46 -93.86
C ALA A 190 -46.90 -27.99 -92.81
N ALA A 191 -45.58 -27.92 -93.05
CA ALA A 191 -44.57 -28.36 -92.08
C ALA A 191 -44.31 -27.30 -90.99
N VAL A 192 -44.52 -26.03 -91.34
CA VAL A 192 -44.35 -24.89 -90.42
C VAL A 192 -45.51 -24.82 -89.42
N ASP A 193 -46.73 -25.15 -89.86
CA ASP A 193 -47.88 -25.24 -88.96
C ASP A 193 -47.71 -26.34 -87.91
N GLN A 194 -47.23 -27.53 -88.28
CA GLN A 194 -46.95 -28.62 -87.34
C GLN A 194 -45.83 -28.26 -86.35
N LEU A 195 -44.74 -27.65 -86.82
CA LEU A 195 -43.65 -27.20 -85.94
C LEU A 195 -44.06 -26.04 -85.02
N ARG A 196 -45.03 -25.21 -85.43
CA ARG A 196 -45.59 -24.16 -84.58
C ARG A 196 -46.45 -24.75 -83.47
N GLU A 197 -47.28 -25.75 -83.78
CA GLU A 197 -48.12 -26.45 -82.80
C GLU A 197 -47.28 -27.28 -81.81
N ASP A 198 -46.25 -27.99 -82.29
CA ASP A 198 -45.30 -28.74 -81.46
C ASP A 198 -44.45 -27.79 -80.57
N LYS A 199 -44.09 -26.61 -81.07
CA LYS A 199 -43.42 -25.57 -80.28
C LYS A 199 -44.34 -24.97 -79.23
N GLU A 200 -45.59 -24.68 -79.56
CA GLU A 200 -46.57 -24.11 -78.64
C GLU A 200 -46.96 -25.11 -77.53
N THR A 201 -47.00 -26.40 -77.84
CA THR A 201 -47.20 -27.46 -76.83
C THR A 201 -45.98 -27.63 -75.93
N ALA A 202 -44.76 -27.62 -76.47
CA ALA A 202 -43.53 -27.66 -75.68
C ALA A 202 -43.35 -26.40 -74.80
N GLU A 203 -43.68 -25.22 -75.30
CA GLU A 203 -43.67 -23.97 -74.54
C GLU A 203 -44.74 -23.98 -73.43
N ASN A 204 -45.93 -24.52 -73.70
CA ASN A 204 -46.97 -24.72 -72.68
C ASN A 204 -46.55 -25.74 -71.61
N GLU A 205 -45.81 -26.78 -71.99
CA GLU A 205 -45.29 -27.78 -71.05
C GLU A 205 -44.17 -27.21 -70.17
N ALA A 206 -43.22 -26.47 -70.77
CA ALA A 206 -42.20 -25.72 -70.04
C ALA A 206 -42.80 -24.65 -69.11
N ALA A 207 -43.87 -23.96 -69.53
CA ALA A 207 -44.59 -23.00 -68.69
C ALA A 207 -45.28 -23.67 -67.49
N LYS A 208 -45.83 -24.89 -67.67
CA LYS A 208 -46.40 -25.69 -66.59
C LYS A 208 -45.33 -26.16 -65.60
N GLU A 209 -44.18 -26.62 -66.08
CA GLU A 209 -43.05 -27.01 -65.23
C GLU A 209 -42.52 -25.82 -64.42
N PHE A 210 -42.38 -24.66 -65.05
CA PHE A 210 -42.01 -23.42 -64.37
C PHE A 210 -43.02 -23.03 -63.29
N LEU A 211 -44.32 -23.05 -63.61
CA LEU A 211 -45.38 -22.77 -62.64
C LEU A 211 -45.33 -23.74 -61.45
N ASN A 212 -45.12 -25.04 -61.70
CA ASN A 212 -44.98 -26.03 -60.63
C ASN A 212 -43.75 -25.76 -59.75
N SER A 213 -42.61 -25.39 -60.33
CA SER A 213 -41.42 -24.98 -59.57
C SER A 213 -41.69 -23.75 -58.71
N VAL A 214 -42.38 -22.74 -59.25
CA VAL A 214 -42.76 -21.53 -58.51
C VAL A 214 -43.77 -21.85 -57.40
N ILE A 215 -44.73 -22.74 -57.63
CA ILE A 215 -45.68 -23.20 -56.62
C ILE A 215 -44.95 -23.90 -55.48
N VAL A 216 -44.02 -24.80 -55.76
CA VAL A 216 -43.20 -25.49 -54.73
C VAL A 216 -42.36 -24.48 -53.95
N GLU A 217 -41.74 -23.51 -54.62
CA GLU A 217 -40.96 -22.46 -53.96
C GLU A 217 -41.83 -21.54 -53.08
N LEU A 218 -43.02 -21.17 -53.54
CA LEU A 218 -43.96 -20.37 -52.75
C LEU A 218 -44.54 -21.15 -51.56
N GLN A 219 -44.80 -22.45 -51.72
CA GLN A 219 -45.24 -23.32 -50.63
C GLN A 219 -44.14 -23.45 -49.56
N ARG A 220 -42.89 -23.70 -49.97
CA ARG A 220 -41.72 -23.73 -49.07
C ARG A 220 -41.54 -22.40 -48.33
N LYS A 221 -41.67 -21.26 -49.02
CA LYS A 221 -41.59 -19.93 -48.38
C LYS A 221 -42.72 -19.70 -47.38
N ASN A 222 -43.93 -20.16 -47.68
CA ASN A 222 -45.04 -20.10 -46.72
C ASN A 222 -44.80 -20.96 -45.48
N GLU A 223 -44.24 -22.17 -45.64
CA GLU A 223 -43.84 -23.01 -44.51
C GLU A 223 -42.73 -22.35 -43.68
N GLU A 224 -41.71 -21.78 -44.31
CA GLU A 224 -40.63 -21.09 -43.61
C GLU A 224 -41.13 -19.86 -42.83
N LEU A 225 -42.08 -19.11 -43.39
CA LEU A 225 -42.71 -17.97 -42.72
C LEU A 225 -43.59 -18.44 -41.54
N LYS A 226 -44.30 -19.56 -41.70
CA LYS A 226 -45.09 -20.18 -40.63
C LYS A 226 -44.19 -20.65 -39.48
N ASP A 227 -43.07 -21.30 -39.78
CA ASP A 227 -42.06 -21.71 -38.81
C ASP A 227 -41.45 -20.52 -38.07
N LYS A 228 -41.15 -19.41 -38.77
CA LYS A 228 -40.65 -18.18 -38.14
C LYS A 228 -41.69 -17.57 -37.19
N LEU A 229 -42.95 -17.55 -37.58
CA LEU A 229 -44.05 -17.10 -36.71
C LEU A 229 -44.21 -17.98 -35.48
N GLU A 230 -44.11 -19.30 -35.64
CA GLU A 230 -44.17 -20.24 -34.51
C GLU A 230 -42.98 -20.07 -33.57
N LYS A 231 -41.76 -19.90 -34.10
CA LYS A 231 -40.55 -19.60 -33.30
C LYS A 231 -40.67 -18.25 -32.58
N MET A 232 -41.21 -17.22 -33.23
CA MET A 232 -41.42 -15.91 -32.61
C MET A 232 -42.50 -15.96 -31.52
N ALA A 233 -43.59 -16.71 -31.73
CA ALA A 233 -44.62 -16.93 -30.72
C ALA A 233 -44.09 -17.77 -29.53
N ALA A 234 -43.29 -18.80 -29.80
CA ALA A 234 -42.63 -19.59 -28.77
C ALA A 234 -41.64 -18.75 -27.95
N ALA A 235 -40.86 -17.88 -28.59
CA ALA A 235 -39.97 -16.94 -27.90
C ALA A 235 -40.73 -15.89 -27.06
N ALA A 236 -41.94 -15.49 -27.47
CA ALA A 236 -42.77 -14.57 -26.69
C ALA A 236 -43.41 -15.23 -25.46
N LEU A 237 -43.63 -16.55 -25.47
CA LEU A 237 -44.21 -17.31 -24.35
C LEU A 237 -43.15 -17.87 -23.40
N ASN A 238 -41.94 -18.17 -23.90
CA ASN A 238 -40.79 -18.59 -23.09
C ASN A 238 -39.86 -17.38 -22.89
N GLY A 239 -40.05 -16.64 -21.79
CA GLY A 239 -39.32 -15.42 -21.44
C GLY A 239 -37.82 -15.58 -21.13
N ASN A 240 -37.06 -16.25 -21.99
CA ASN A 240 -35.60 -16.35 -21.90
C ASN A 240 -34.98 -15.93 -23.24
N ASN A 241 -34.68 -14.63 -23.36
CA ASN A 241 -33.99 -14.06 -24.51
C ASN A 241 -32.52 -14.48 -24.51
N SER A 242 -32.20 -15.51 -25.28
CA SER A 242 -30.82 -15.87 -25.64
C SER A 242 -30.37 -15.03 -26.84
N SER A 243 -29.96 -13.79 -26.57
CA SER A 243 -29.17 -12.98 -27.52
C SER A 243 -28.31 -11.97 -26.77
N ASP A 244 -27.32 -12.47 -26.02
CA ASP A 244 -26.07 -11.74 -25.78
C ASP A 244 -24.93 -12.60 -26.34
N GLN A 245 -24.76 -12.49 -27.65
CA GLN A 245 -23.58 -12.98 -28.36
C GLN A 245 -22.62 -11.81 -28.51
N ASN A 246 -21.85 -11.54 -27.45
CA ASN A 246 -20.56 -10.87 -27.59
C ASN A 246 -19.48 -11.93 -27.54
N ASN A 247 -18.91 -12.15 -28.72
CA ASN A 247 -17.72 -12.94 -28.98
C ASN A 247 -16.50 -12.22 -28.37
N TYR A 248 -15.71 -12.87 -27.51
CA TYR A 248 -14.26 -13.02 -27.68
C TYR A 248 -13.67 -13.96 -26.62
N ASP A 249 -12.92 -14.91 -27.15
CA ASP A 249 -11.94 -15.87 -26.62
C ASP A 249 -11.16 -15.42 -25.36
N ASP A 250 -11.05 -16.29 -24.35
CA ASP A 250 -9.76 -16.86 -23.92
C ASP A 250 -9.96 -17.91 -22.81
N HIS A 251 -9.09 -18.91 -22.84
CA HIS A 251 -9.06 -20.10 -22.01
C HIS A 251 -8.95 -19.83 -20.51
N ASP A 252 -9.85 -20.40 -19.69
CA ASP A 252 -9.43 -21.26 -18.58
C ASP A 252 -10.59 -22.03 -17.93
N LYS A 253 -10.31 -23.29 -17.62
CA LYS A 253 -11.21 -24.22 -16.93
C LYS A 253 -11.19 -23.90 -15.44
N GLU A 254 -12.35 -23.57 -14.84
CA GLU A 254 -12.78 -24.06 -13.51
C GLU A 254 -14.19 -23.57 -13.13
N PRO A 255 -14.94 -24.31 -12.28
CA PRO A 255 -16.38 -24.17 -12.15
C PRO A 255 -16.82 -23.00 -11.27
N VAL A 256 -17.90 -22.35 -11.69
CA VAL A 256 -18.56 -21.20 -11.06
C VAL A 256 -18.88 -21.47 -9.59
N LYS A 257 -18.10 -20.87 -8.70
CA LYS A 257 -18.43 -20.73 -7.28
C LYS A 257 -19.61 -19.77 -7.16
N LYS A 258 -20.69 -20.24 -6.53
CA LYS A 258 -21.78 -19.41 -6.02
C LYS A 258 -21.14 -18.25 -5.25
N LYS A 259 -21.46 -17.00 -5.60
CA LYS A 259 -20.94 -15.83 -4.87
C LYS A 259 -21.34 -15.99 -3.40
N LEU A 260 -20.33 -16.17 -2.54
CA LEU A 260 -20.52 -16.21 -1.09
C LEU A 260 -21.03 -14.83 -0.66
N PRO A 261 -21.89 -14.76 0.37
CA PRO A 261 -22.35 -13.48 0.91
C PRO A 261 -21.16 -12.58 1.25
N PRO A 262 -21.28 -11.25 1.07
CA PRO A 262 -20.21 -10.31 1.39
C PRO A 262 -19.68 -10.56 2.81
N ARG A 263 -18.36 -10.72 2.94
CA ARG A 263 -17.71 -10.91 4.25
C ARG A 263 -17.84 -9.63 5.06
N LEU A 264 -18.22 -9.76 6.34
CA LEU A 264 -18.28 -8.62 7.25
C LEU A 264 -16.84 -8.23 7.58
N PHE A 265 -16.52 -6.94 7.48
CA PHE A 265 -15.19 -6.40 7.79
C PHE A 265 -15.39 -5.14 8.61
N CYS A 266 -14.82 -5.12 9.80
CA CYS A 266 -14.80 -3.92 10.62
C CYS A 266 -13.49 -3.18 10.39
N ASP A 267 -13.58 -2.02 9.76
CA ASP A 267 -12.48 -1.09 9.48
C ASP A 267 -11.91 -0.40 10.73
N ILE A 268 -12.61 -0.44 11.87
CA ILE A 268 -12.12 0.12 13.14
C ILE A 268 -11.07 -0.79 13.82
N CYS A 269 -11.21 -2.12 13.72
CA CYS A 269 -10.33 -3.12 14.37
C CYS A 269 -9.49 -3.94 13.38
N ASP A 270 -9.64 -3.70 12.07
CA ASP A 270 -9.08 -4.52 10.99
C ASP A 270 -9.39 -6.03 11.12
N CYS A 271 -10.60 -6.36 11.56
CA CYS A 271 -10.99 -7.73 11.84
C CYS A 271 -12.15 -8.22 10.93
N PHE A 272 -11.99 -9.42 10.37
CA PHE A 272 -12.95 -10.04 9.43
C PHE A 272 -13.92 -10.98 10.14
N ASP A 273 -15.17 -11.00 9.67
CA ASP A 273 -16.28 -11.92 10.00
C ASP A 273 -16.69 -11.98 11.49
N LEU A 274 -16.21 -11.06 12.34
CA LEU A 274 -16.54 -11.02 13.77
C LEU A 274 -17.71 -10.09 14.09
N HIS A 275 -17.61 -8.84 13.65
CA HIS A 275 -18.63 -7.80 13.78
C HIS A 275 -18.56 -6.88 12.57
N ASP A 276 -19.64 -6.16 12.29
CA ASP A 276 -19.62 -5.04 11.34
C ASP A 276 -19.07 -3.78 12.03
N THR A 277 -18.70 -2.76 11.26
CA THR A 277 -18.14 -1.50 11.77
C THR A 277 -18.99 -0.87 12.89
N GLU A 278 -20.33 -0.95 12.79
CA GLU A 278 -21.27 -0.35 13.76
C GLU A 278 -21.34 -1.07 15.12
N ASP A 279 -20.86 -2.32 15.19
CA ASP A 279 -20.89 -3.15 16.41
C ASP A 279 -19.48 -3.28 17.04
N CYS A 280 -18.54 -2.43 16.64
CA CYS A 280 -17.16 -2.53 17.07
C CYS A 280 -17.01 -2.19 18.57
N PRO A 281 -16.54 -3.12 19.43
CA PRO A 281 -16.39 -2.86 20.86
C PRO A 281 -15.37 -1.76 21.18
N THR A 282 -14.44 -1.51 20.25
CA THR A 282 -13.47 -0.40 20.31
C THR A 282 -14.14 0.96 20.10
N GLN A 283 -15.31 1.00 19.43
CA GLN A 283 -16.06 2.23 19.18
C GLN A 283 -16.69 2.80 20.48
N THR A 284 -16.92 1.97 21.49
CA THR A 284 -17.39 2.41 22.82
C THR A 284 -16.25 2.80 23.78
N GLN A 285 -14.99 2.64 23.35
CA GLN A 285 -13.80 2.87 24.19
C GLN A 285 -12.92 4.04 23.74
N THR A 286 -13.47 5.02 23.02
CA THR A 286 -12.79 6.31 22.79
C THR A 286 -13.28 7.38 23.79
N PRO A 287 -12.74 7.47 25.02
CA PRO A 287 -12.96 8.61 25.90
C PRO A 287 -12.18 9.85 25.47
N ASP A 288 -11.75 9.94 24.22
CA ASP A 288 -10.83 10.99 23.73
C ASP A 288 -11.52 11.98 22.78
N SER A 289 -12.81 12.23 23.02
CA SER A 289 -13.36 13.53 22.66
C SER A 289 -12.99 14.51 23.78
N PRO A 290 -12.32 15.64 23.47
CA PRO A 290 -12.11 16.71 24.42
C PRO A 290 -13.44 17.02 25.14
N PRO A 291 -13.42 17.32 26.46
CA PRO A 291 -14.66 17.67 27.16
C PRO A 291 -15.37 18.76 26.35
N HIS A 292 -16.65 18.52 26.04
CA HIS A 292 -17.49 19.49 25.36
C HIS A 292 -17.33 20.85 26.06
N THR A 293 -17.15 21.90 25.26
CA THR A 293 -16.80 23.22 25.79
C THR A 293 -17.83 23.67 26.82
N THR A 294 -17.39 23.97 28.05
CA THR A 294 -18.19 24.43 29.18
C THR A 294 -18.69 25.88 29.03
N TYR A 295 -18.64 26.44 27.83
CA TYR A 295 -19.00 27.83 27.56
C TYR A 295 -20.51 27.99 27.40
N HIS A 296 -21.17 28.49 28.45
CA HIS A 296 -22.57 28.89 28.43
C HIS A 296 -22.70 30.34 27.94
N GLY A 297 -22.54 30.57 26.63
CA GLY A 297 -22.75 31.88 26.02
C GLY A 297 -24.22 32.29 26.05
N SER A 298 -24.48 33.58 26.27
CA SER A 298 -25.82 34.18 26.17
C SER A 298 -26.38 34.00 24.75
N LYS A 299 -27.63 33.58 24.62
CA LYS A 299 -28.29 33.33 23.32
C LYS A 299 -28.48 34.67 22.57
N GLY A 300 -27.48 35.07 21.78
CA GLY A 300 -27.47 36.31 21.00
C GLY A 300 -26.11 36.98 20.86
N GLU A 301 -25.09 36.57 21.61
CA GLU A 301 -23.73 37.12 21.48
C GLU A 301 -22.86 36.22 20.59
N GLU A 302 -22.26 36.82 19.57
CA GLU A 302 -21.34 36.14 18.67
C GLU A 302 -20.02 35.86 19.39
N ARG A 303 -19.56 34.62 19.31
CA ARG A 303 -18.36 34.17 20.03
C ARG A 303 -17.13 34.82 19.39
N PRO A 304 -16.24 35.46 20.17
CA PRO A 304 -14.98 35.97 19.64
C PRO A 304 -14.16 34.85 19.01
N TYR A 305 -14.01 34.95 17.69
CA TYR A 305 -13.20 34.06 16.86
C TYR A 305 -12.19 34.90 16.10
N CYS A 306 -10.97 34.39 16.00
CA CYS A 306 -9.90 35.04 15.27
C CYS A 306 -9.66 34.27 13.97
N ASP A 307 -9.92 34.91 12.84
CA ASP A 307 -9.68 34.33 11.52
C ASP A 307 -8.19 34.24 11.15
N ILE A 308 -7.32 34.95 11.89
CA ILE A 308 -5.87 34.97 11.62
C ILE A 308 -5.18 33.72 12.18
N CYS A 309 -5.51 33.31 13.42
CA CYS A 309 -4.92 32.12 14.05
C CYS A 309 -5.91 30.96 14.25
N GLU A 310 -7.12 31.10 13.70
CA GLU A 310 -8.18 30.07 13.68
C GLU A 310 -8.57 29.53 15.07
N VAL A 311 -8.42 30.34 16.13
CA VAL A 311 -8.82 29.98 17.49
C VAL A 311 -9.91 30.87 18.05
N PHE A 312 -10.73 30.27 18.93
CA PHE A 312 -11.71 31.00 19.72
C PHE A 312 -11.05 31.63 20.95
N GLY A 313 -11.43 32.87 21.29
CA GLY A 313 -11.00 33.53 22.53
C GLY A 313 -10.64 35.00 22.40
N HIS A 314 -10.44 35.50 21.19
CA HIS A 314 -10.28 36.92 20.87
C HIS A 314 -10.81 37.20 19.46
N TRP A 315 -11.09 38.46 19.15
CA TRP A 315 -11.43 38.88 17.79
C TRP A 315 -10.18 39.05 16.95
N THR A 316 -10.33 38.86 15.64
CA THR A 316 -9.29 39.09 14.63
C THR A 316 -8.54 40.43 14.85
N ASP A 317 -9.25 41.49 15.23
CA ASP A 317 -8.69 42.85 15.45
C ASP A 317 -7.73 42.97 16.66
N SER A 318 -7.75 41.99 17.57
CA SER A 318 -6.90 41.95 18.76
C SER A 318 -5.83 40.85 18.68
N CYS A 319 -5.64 40.26 17.49
CA CYS A 319 -4.65 39.23 17.26
C CYS A 319 -3.26 39.83 17.13
N ASN A 320 -2.33 39.39 17.98
CA ASN A 320 -0.93 39.80 17.92
C ASN A 320 -0.15 38.80 17.04
N ASP A 321 -0.37 38.86 15.72
CA ASP A 321 0.20 37.95 14.71
C ASP A 321 1.61 38.34 14.25
N ASP A 322 2.39 39.01 15.11
CA ASP A 322 3.78 39.38 14.84
C ASP A 322 4.77 38.19 14.99
N GLN A 323 4.33 36.98 14.64
CA GLN A 323 5.23 35.85 14.41
C GLN A 323 5.27 35.51 12.92
N THR A 324 5.86 36.42 12.15
CA THR A 324 6.48 36.10 10.86
C THR A 324 7.51 35.00 11.07
N PHE A 325 7.24 33.82 10.49
CA PHE A 325 8.27 32.82 10.18
C PHE A 325 9.15 33.28 9.03
#